data_AF-A0AB74M6E4-F1
#
_entry.id   AF-A0AB74M6E4-F1
#
_cell.length_a   1.000
_cell.length_b   1.000
_cell.length_c   1.000
_cell.angle_alpha   90.00
_cell.angle_beta   90.00
_cell.angle_gamma   90.00
#
_symmetry.space_group_name_H-M   'P 1'
#
loop_
_entity.id
_entity.type
_entity.pdbx_description
1 polymer ?
#
loop_
_entity_poly.entity_id
_entity_poly.type
_entity_poly.pdbx_seq_one_letter_code
_entity_poly.pdbx_strand_id
1 'polypeptide(L)' 'LVLLGVCTGSKSVERYLPEVKTLTRLAGGRWAEFHTARRGFIRLGKRLGFERMPDDEDGFMVFRIAV' A
#
# COMPACT_ATOMS: atom_id res chain seq x y z
N LEU A 1 8.35 14.10 -3.52
CA LEU A 1 8.28 13.23 -4.71
C LEU A 1 7.01 12.41 -4.59
N VAL A 2 6.14 12.41 -5.60
CA VAL A 2 4.96 11.54 -5.65
C VAL A 2 5.18 10.54 -6.77
N LEU A 3 5.11 9.25 -6.47
CA LEU A 3 5.27 8.16 -7.44
C LEU A 3 3.91 7.48 -7.64
N LEU A 4 3.44 7.40 -8.89
CA LEU A 4 2.24 6.68 -9.26
C LEU A 4 2.62 5.38 -9.96
N GLY A 5 2.27 4.24 -9.35
CA GLY A 5 2.37 2.92 -9.98
C GLY A 5 0.99 2.40 -10.37
N VAL A 6 0.80 2.06 -11.64
CA VAL A 6 -0.42 1.39 -12.13
C VAL A 6 -0.08 -0.05 -12.49
N CYS A 7 -0.86 -1.00 -11.98
CA CYS A 7 -0.71 -2.40 -12.35
C CYS A 7 -2.06 -3.01 -12.73
N THR A 8 -2.08 -3.77 -13.82
CA THR A 8 -3.21 -4.59 -14.27
C THR A 8 -2.89 -6.07 -14.07
N GLY A 9 -3.86 -6.85 -13.56
CA GLY A 9 -3.70 -8.30 -13.34
C GLY A 9 -4.04 -8.75 -11.91
N SER A 10 -4.06 -10.07 -11.70
CA SER A 10 -4.38 -10.68 -10.40
C SER A 10 -3.18 -10.63 -9.45
N LYS A 11 -3.45 -10.49 -8.15
CA LYS A 11 -2.44 -10.44 -7.07
C LYS A 11 -1.36 -9.35 -7.25
N SER A 12 -1.66 -8.29 -8.00
CA SER A 12 -0.73 -7.21 -8.31
C SER A 12 -0.09 -6.58 -7.08
N VAL A 13 -0.88 -6.28 -6.03
CA VAL A 13 -0.33 -5.69 -4.80
C VAL A 13 0.69 -6.62 -4.14
N GLU A 14 0.41 -7.92 -4.03
CA GLU A 14 1.35 -8.89 -3.45
C GLU A 14 2.60 -9.05 -4.31
N ARG A 15 2.45 -9.07 -5.64
CA ARG A 15 3.56 -9.20 -6.59
C ARG A 15 4.53 -8.03 -6.53
N TYR A 16 4.03 -6.80 -6.50
CA TYR A 16 4.84 -5.59 -6.63
C TYR A 16 5.20 -4.93 -5.29
N LEU A 17 4.76 -5.50 -4.16
CA LEU A 17 5.09 -4.97 -2.84
C LEU A 17 6.60 -4.86 -2.58
N PRO A 18 7.45 -5.85 -2.96
CA PRO A 18 8.91 -5.73 -2.79
C PRO A 18 9.50 -4.53 -3.54
N GLU A 19 9.05 -4.28 -4.77
CA GLU A 19 9.49 -3.15 -5.59
C GLU A 19 9.03 -1.83 -4.99
N VAL A 20 7.78 -1.75 -4.51
CA VAL A 20 7.26 -0.55 -3.81
C VAL A 20 8.11 -0.23 -2.59
N LYS A 21 8.48 -1.24 -1.78
CA LYS A 21 9.38 -1.02 -0.64
C LYS A 21 10.75 -0.52 -1.09
N THR A 22 11.35 -1.17 -2.09
CA THR A 22 12.65 -0.76 -2.62
C THR A 22 12.64 0.69 -3.09
N LEU A 23 11.65 1.08 -3.90
CA LEU A 23 11.50 2.44 -4.41
C LEU A 23 11.23 3.45 -3.28
N THR A 24 10.40 3.09 -2.31
CA THR A 24 10.13 3.95 -1.15
C THR A 24 11.42 4.23 -0.37
N ARG A 25 12.26 3.22 -0.16
CA ARG A 25 13.55 3.37 0.54
C ARG A 25 14.53 4.23 -0.25
N LEU A 26 14.63 4.00 -1.57
CA LEU A 26 15.48 4.80 -2.46
C LEU A 26 15.05 6.27 -2.48
N ALA A 27 13.74 6.54 -2.34
CA ALA A 27 13.20 7.89 -2.20
C ALA A 27 13.38 8.50 -0.80
N GLY A 28 14.03 7.79 0.14
CA GLY A 28 14.22 8.23 1.53
C GLY A 28 13.00 8.04 2.44
N GLY A 29 11.94 7.38 1.96
CA GLY A 29 10.75 7.06 2.73
C GLY A 29 10.99 5.93 3.74
N ARG A 30 10.30 5.99 4.88
CA ARG A 30 10.34 4.95 5.92
C ARG A 30 9.12 4.02 5.90
N TRP A 31 8.07 4.44 5.18
CA TRP A 31 6.82 3.73 5.09
C TRP A 31 6.08 4.12 3.81
N ALA A 32 5.14 3.28 3.40
CA ALA A 32 4.23 3.54 2.29
C ALA A 32 2.78 3.34 2.75
N GLU A 33 1.87 4.15 2.22
CA GLU A 33 0.43 4.02 2.45
C GLU A 33 -0.29 3.55 1.18
N PHE A 34 -1.30 2.71 1.39
CA PHE A 34 -2.20 2.23 0.36
C PHE A 34 -3.63 2.63 0.71
N HIS A 35 -4.24 3.43 -0.16
CA HIS A 35 -5.60 3.96 0.00
C HIS A 35 -6.54 3.17 -0.89
N THR A 36 -7.64 2.65 -0.33
CA THR A 36 -8.61 1.89 -1.11
C THR A 36 -10.01 1.94 -0.54
N ALA A 37 -11.02 1.98 -1.42
CA ALA A 37 -12.42 1.78 -1.04
C ALA A 37 -12.80 0.28 -1.02
N ARG A 38 -11.91 -0.62 -1.48
CA ARG A 38 -12.21 -2.05 -1.64
C ARG A 38 -11.99 -2.81 -0.33
N ARG A 39 -13.08 -3.18 0.34
CA ARG A 39 -13.07 -3.93 1.62
C ARG A 39 -12.31 -5.27 1.56
N GLY A 40 -12.19 -5.87 0.38
CA GLY A 40 -11.41 -7.10 0.18
C GLY A 40 -9.94 -6.96 0.59
N PHE A 41 -9.40 -5.74 0.62
CA PHE A 41 -8.03 -5.48 1.02
C PHE A 41 -7.80 -5.64 2.53
N ILE A 42 -8.84 -5.55 3.38
CA ILE A 42 -8.67 -5.64 4.85
C ILE A 42 -7.94 -6.94 5.25
N ARG A 43 -8.40 -8.09 4.70
CA ARG A 43 -7.77 -9.39 4.97
C ARG A 43 -6.42 -9.55 4.28
N LEU A 44 -6.30 -9.04 3.06
CA LEU A 44 -5.08 -9.14 2.27
C LEU A 44 -3.94 -8.30 2.89
N GLY A 45 -4.22 -7.03 3.21
CA GLY A 45 -3.28 -6.10 3.82
C GLY A 45 -2.68 -6.66 5.10
N LYS A 46 -3.52 -7.21 6.00
CA LYS A 46 -3.04 -7.89 7.21
C LYS A 46 -2.08 -9.04 6.91
N ARG A 47 -2.38 -9.88 5.91
CA ARG A 47 -1.51 -10.99 5.46
C ARG A 47 -0.18 -10.48 4.89
N LEU A 48 -0.18 -9.33 4.25
CA LEU A 48 1.00 -8.70 3.65
C LEU A 48 1.79 -7.82 4.63
N GLY A 49 1.37 -7.72 5.89
CA GLY A 49 2.06 -6.93 6.92
C GLY A 49 1.74 -5.44 6.92
N PHE A 50 0.63 -5.04 6.30
CA PHE A 50 0.10 -3.69 6.46
C PHE A 50 -0.58 -3.53 7.82
N GLU A 51 -0.39 -2.37 8.43
CA GLU A 51 -1.11 -1.87 9.58
C GLU A 51 -2.30 -1.00 9.11
N ARG A 52 -3.43 -1.12 9.79
CA ARG A 52 -4.63 -0.34 9.47
C ARG A 52 -4.57 1.01 10.17
N MET A 53 -4.59 2.09 9.40
CA MET A 53 -4.67 3.47 9.89
C MET A 53 -6.14 3.96 9.93
N PRO A 54 -6.44 5.12 10.51
CA PRO A 54 -7.73 5.80 10.32
C PRO A 54 -8.05 6.00 8.83
N ASP A 55 -9.33 6.08 8.49
CA ASP A 55 -9.75 6.46 7.13
C ASP A 55 -9.27 7.88 6.81
N ASP A 56 -8.97 8.12 5.53
CA ASP A 56 -8.65 9.47 5.09
C ASP A 56 -9.91 10.34 4.97
N GLU A 57 -9.71 11.62 4.71
CA GLU A 57 -10.78 12.62 4.63
C GLU A 57 -11.77 12.35 3.48
N ASP A 58 -11.33 11.61 2.46
CA ASP A 58 -12.14 11.21 1.31
C ASP A 58 -12.88 9.87 1.54
N GLY A 59 -12.75 9.28 2.73
CA GLY A 59 -13.42 8.04 3.13
C GLY A 59 -12.76 6.76 2.59
N PHE A 60 -11.51 6.82 2.14
CA PHE A 60 -10.75 5.63 1.79
C PHE A 60 -10.16 4.97 3.03
N MET A 61 -10.11 3.65 2.97
CA MET A 61 -9.38 2.86 3.95
C MET A 61 -7.88 2.99 3.68
N VAL A 62 -7.14 3.40 4.71
CA VAL A 62 -5.70 3.62 4.67
C VAL A 62 -4.95 2.48 5.35
N PHE A 63 -3.96 1.94 4.66
CA PHE A 63 -3.12 0.85 5.13
C PHE A 63 -1.65 1.25 5.00
N ARG A 64 -0.91 1.25 6.11
CA ARG A 64 0.51 1.62 6.14
C ARG A 64 1.39 0.38 6.21
N ILE A 65 2.53 0.39 5.54
CA ILE A 65 3.56 -0.65 5.68
C ILE A 65 4.93 -0.02 5.84
N ALA A 66 5.72 -0.56 6.77
CA ALA A 66 7.10 -0.16 6.97
C ALA A 66 8.01 -0.72 5.86
N VAL A 67 9.05 0.04 5.54
CA VAL A 67 10.01 -0.19 4.45
C VAL A 67 11.42 -0.38 4.98
#